data_AF-A0A2T0RNZ2-F1
#
_entry.id   AF-A0A2T0RNZ2-F1
#
_cell.length_a   1.000
_cell.length_b   1.000
_cell.length_c   1.000
_cell.angle_alpha   90.00
_cell.angle_beta   90.00
_cell.angle_gamma   90.00
#
_symmetry.space_group_name_H-M   'P 1'
#
loop_
_entity.id
_entity.type
_entity.pdbx_description
1 polymer ?
#
loop_
_entity_poly.entity_id
_entity_poly.type
_entity_poly.pdbx_seq_one_letter_code
_entity_poly.pdbx_strand_id
1 'polypeptide(L)'
;MDVTDSVAASRQRVVGFADVVRIPLRRWPGVVAVAAIVVALVGAYLVFLPATYRATAVVVLRPVVTDPFTLPSSGADRAINMTAENGIALGNDVIDSTAEILRRDPEDVRDSLTTEVPTGGQVLRFQFSDDTEQSAITGANTAAETYLRVREGIYKQQRAALMLSYDNTIKSVTAQRRSAQKELPEGTASTAENMSPRTQARLDQVNALNDQIAQLANARAKVASADLSPGSIAAAARAPVPSSHDAAMLYVAAAVLGGLLLGMVVAHAREALDRRIRSIDQAADIVGVPALGVVRAAGKRSGDGAAADARYVSLAVLKWIDRNPDRALVVLSGREDEGRTTVSGNLAVALAEAGRDVTLVAPPEAQEHLKPILFGAQKRTPPRPRTVTPPGAKLNGSGPATGPGRQTVAPGVTRTQTSGVRLAEARPGARVSSNDPEATLIIDTNSGRNGAPASVTIPLPPAQPRTEAETRAPLVVLIGGGVVRLCTLGEEPDTGVVVIDAPPSDTDERGVRAAQSGVAVLVVARDRTRNAELSRLVDRLRSAGAQTVGFVLTGGRGA
;
A
#
# COMPACT_ATOMS: atom_id res chain seq x y z
N MET A 1 -17.88 -31.85 43.96
CA MET A 1 -18.31 -31.14 42.73
C MET A 1 -17.95 -29.69 42.94
N ASP A 2 -16.72 -29.34 42.57
CA ASP A 2 -16.20 -27.97 42.58
C ASP A 2 -16.57 -27.31 41.26
N VAL A 3 -17.33 -26.23 41.34
CA VAL A 3 -17.59 -25.31 40.23
C VAL A 3 -16.81 -24.04 40.53
N THR A 4 -15.50 -24.10 40.35
CA THR A 4 -14.63 -22.92 40.20
C THR A 4 -14.14 -22.91 38.77
N ASP A 5 -15.08 -22.63 37.86
CA ASP A 5 -14.79 -22.46 36.45
C ASP A 5 -14.62 -20.97 36.14
N SER A 6 -13.41 -20.65 35.66
CA SER A 6 -13.16 -19.73 34.56
C SER A 6 -13.81 -18.33 34.58
N VAL A 7 -13.24 -17.43 35.39
CA VAL A 7 -13.17 -16.01 35.03
C VAL A 7 -11.70 -15.62 34.91
N ALA A 8 -11.03 -16.18 33.90
CA ALA A 8 -9.82 -15.59 33.36
C ALA A 8 -10.25 -14.27 32.71
N ALA A 9 -10.08 -13.19 33.46
CA ALA A 9 -10.33 -11.83 33.00
C ALA A 9 -9.52 -11.58 31.73
N SER A 10 -10.19 -11.68 30.59
CA SER A 10 -9.78 -11.08 29.34
C SER A 10 -9.70 -9.57 29.58
N ARG A 11 -8.53 -9.09 30.01
CA ARG A 11 -8.19 -7.66 29.92
C ARG A 11 -8.22 -7.33 28.44
N GLN A 12 -9.39 -6.92 27.95
CA GLN A 12 -9.52 -6.10 26.77
C GLN A 12 -8.55 -4.94 26.97
N ARG A 13 -7.39 -4.97 26.30
CA ARG A 13 -6.56 -3.79 26.19
C ARG A 13 -7.43 -2.77 25.47
N VAL A 14 -7.92 -1.80 26.24
CA VAL A 14 -8.55 -0.60 25.68
C VAL A 14 -7.48 0.00 24.77
N VAL A 15 -7.68 -0.11 23.46
CA VAL A 15 -6.80 0.50 22.47
C VAL A 15 -6.96 2.01 22.67
N GLY A 16 -6.04 2.60 23.43
CA GLY A 16 -6.04 4.04 23.66
C GLY A 16 -5.74 4.76 22.35
N PHE A 17 -6.31 5.96 22.18
CA PHE A 17 -6.01 6.85 21.05
C PHE A 17 -4.50 7.00 20.79
N ALA A 18 -3.67 6.94 21.84
CA ALA A 18 -2.21 6.99 21.75
C ALA A 18 -1.58 5.83 20.95
N ASP A 19 -2.18 4.63 20.96
CA ASP A 19 -1.68 3.48 20.19
C ASP A 19 -2.07 3.59 18.70
N VAL A 20 -3.19 4.24 18.39
CA VAL A 20 -3.61 4.52 17.01
C VAL A 20 -2.66 5.53 16.36
N VAL A 21 -2.23 6.55 17.10
CA VAL A 21 -1.36 7.62 16.55
C VAL A 21 0.09 7.17 16.35
N ARG A 22 0.62 6.21 17.12
CA ARG A 22 2.03 5.78 17.03
C ARG A 22 2.39 5.07 15.71
N ILE A 23 1.42 4.40 15.09
CA ILE A 23 1.61 3.62 13.87
C ILE A 23 1.99 4.51 12.66
N PRO A 24 1.23 5.56 12.31
CA PRO A 24 1.58 6.45 11.19
C PRO A 24 2.88 7.22 11.41
N LEU A 25 3.25 7.57 12.64
CA LEU A 25 4.51 8.24 12.96
C LEU A 25 5.75 7.38 12.64
N ARG A 26 5.67 6.05 12.82
CA ARG A 26 6.79 5.14 12.51
C ARG A 26 6.90 4.81 11.02
N ARG A 27 5.80 4.92 10.27
CA ARG A 27 5.73 4.66 8.81
C ARG A 27 5.44 5.92 7.98
N TRP A 28 5.79 7.10 8.50
CA TRP A 28 5.54 8.38 7.83
C TRP A 28 6.09 8.45 6.39
N PRO A 29 7.24 7.84 6.02
CA PRO A 29 7.67 7.80 4.62
C PRO A 29 6.65 7.15 3.69
N GLY A 30 5.93 6.13 4.15
CA GLY A 30 4.86 5.48 3.37
C GLY A 30 3.64 6.37 3.21
N VAL A 31 3.27 7.12 4.26
CA VAL A 31 2.17 8.10 4.20
C VAL A 31 2.49 9.22 3.20
N VAL A 32 3.71 9.77 3.27
CA VAL A 32 4.18 10.83 2.37
C VAL A 32 4.28 10.32 0.93
N ALA A 33 4.75 9.09 0.70
CA ALA A 33 4.80 8.51 -0.63
C ALA A 33 3.41 8.38 -1.27
N VAL A 34 2.41 7.92 -0.51
CA VAL A 34 1.02 7.84 -0.98
C VAL A 34 0.46 9.23 -1.27
N ALA A 35 0.69 10.19 -0.37
CA ALA A 35 0.25 11.57 -0.58
C ALA A 35 0.89 12.20 -1.83
N ALA A 36 2.20 11.99 -2.03
CA ALA A 36 2.92 12.48 -3.20
C ALA A 36 2.38 11.88 -4.51
N ILE A 37 2.04 10.59 -4.52
CA ILE A 37 1.44 9.93 -5.70
C ILE A 37 0.06 10.55 -6.01
N VAL A 38 -0.79 10.76 -4.99
CA VAL A 38 -2.12 11.35 -5.19
C VAL A 38 -2.00 12.78 -5.74
N VAL A 39 -1.09 13.59 -5.18
CA VAL A 39 -0.83 14.94 -5.68
C VAL A 39 -0.28 14.92 -7.10
N ALA A 40 0.63 14.00 -7.42
CA ALA A 40 1.16 13.86 -8.78
C ALA A 40 0.07 13.48 -9.79
N LEU A 41 -0.86 12.59 -9.43
CA LEU A 41 -2.01 12.22 -10.27
C LEU A 41 -2.96 13.39 -10.49
N VAL A 42 -3.26 14.16 -9.45
CA VAL A 42 -4.12 15.36 -9.58
C VAL A 42 -3.42 16.46 -10.37
N GLY A 43 -2.11 16.65 -10.17
CA GLY A 43 -1.31 17.57 -10.98
C GLY A 43 -1.28 17.17 -12.46
N ALA A 44 -1.12 15.87 -12.74
CA ALA A 44 -1.22 15.35 -14.10
C ALA A 44 -2.61 15.60 -14.69
N TYR A 45 -3.68 15.36 -13.93
CA TYR A 45 -5.04 15.67 -14.37
C TYR A 45 -5.20 17.15 -14.76
N LEU A 46 -4.69 18.07 -13.94
CA LEU A 46 -4.80 19.51 -14.22
C LEU A 46 -3.96 19.98 -15.42
N VAL A 47 -2.84 19.30 -15.72
CA VAL A 47 -1.94 19.69 -16.82
C VAL A 47 -2.33 19.03 -18.14
N PHE A 48 -2.74 17.77 -18.12
CA PHE A 48 -3.00 16.99 -19.33
C PHE A 48 -4.44 17.06 -19.82
N LEU A 49 -5.42 17.33 -18.95
CA LEU A 49 -6.80 17.53 -19.38
C LEU A 49 -7.06 19.02 -19.68
N PRO A 50 -7.68 19.34 -20.83
CA PRO A 50 -7.95 20.71 -21.21
C PRO A 50 -8.92 21.37 -20.22
N ALA A 51 -8.73 22.67 -20.01
CA ALA A 51 -9.65 23.48 -19.23
C ALA A 51 -10.94 23.70 -20.00
N THR A 52 -12.08 23.64 -19.32
CA THR A 52 -13.37 24.02 -19.90
C THR A 52 -13.72 25.42 -19.43
N TYR A 53 -13.85 26.33 -20.39
CA TYR A 53 -14.28 27.71 -20.21
C TYR A 53 -15.77 27.81 -20.50
N ARG A 54 -16.54 28.50 -19.66
CA ARG A 54 -17.99 28.70 -19.88
C ARG A 54 -18.32 30.18 -19.98
N ALA A 55 -18.71 30.62 -21.17
CA ALA A 55 -19.11 32.00 -21.43
C ALA A 55 -20.64 32.13 -21.42
N THR A 56 -21.17 33.29 -21.01
CA THR A 56 -22.63 33.53 -20.96
C THR A 56 -22.99 34.83 -21.67
N ALA A 57 -23.92 34.75 -22.63
CA ALA A 57 -24.57 35.90 -23.26
C ALA A 57 -26.03 36.00 -22.80
N VAL A 58 -26.51 37.21 -22.55
CA VAL A 58 -27.85 37.48 -22.00
C VAL A 58 -28.70 38.18 -23.03
N VAL A 59 -29.81 37.56 -23.41
CA VAL A 59 -30.79 38.08 -24.37
C VAL A 59 -32.07 38.47 -23.64
N VAL A 60 -32.56 39.68 -23.87
CA VAL A 60 -33.87 40.13 -23.40
C VAL A 60 -34.83 40.07 -24.58
N LEU A 61 -35.92 39.33 -24.41
CA LEU A 61 -36.92 39.13 -25.42
C LEU A 61 -37.96 40.25 -25.34
N ARG A 62 -38.50 40.62 -26.51
CA ARG A 62 -39.66 41.52 -26.63
C ARG A 62 -40.84 40.73 -27.22
N PRO A 63 -42.07 40.91 -26.71
CA PRO A 63 -43.24 40.28 -27.30
C PRO A 63 -43.63 41.04 -28.57
N VAL A 64 -43.85 40.32 -29.68
CA VAL A 64 -44.35 40.90 -30.92
C VAL A 64 -45.88 40.80 -30.93
N VAL A 65 -46.55 41.93 -31.09
CA VAL A 65 -48.01 42.01 -31.20
C VAL A 65 -48.41 41.78 -32.66
N THR A 66 -48.79 40.57 -33.02
CA THR A 66 -49.20 40.22 -34.40
C THR A 66 -50.70 40.31 -34.65
N ASP A 67 -51.52 40.41 -33.60
CA ASP A 67 -52.99 40.54 -33.71
C ASP A 67 -53.50 41.79 -32.96
N PRO A 68 -54.04 42.81 -33.66
CA PRO A 68 -54.58 44.03 -33.09
C PRO A 68 -56.01 43.92 -32.54
N PHE A 69 -56.70 42.78 -32.69
CA PHE A 69 -58.10 42.59 -32.25
C PHE A 69 -58.25 41.79 -30.96
N THR A 70 -57.15 41.20 -30.47
CA THR A 70 -57.09 40.75 -29.08
C THR A 70 -57.02 42.00 -28.20
N LEU A 71 -58.11 42.28 -27.47
CA LEU A 71 -58.09 43.30 -26.41
C LEU A 71 -56.90 42.98 -25.50
N PRO A 72 -55.98 43.92 -25.21
CA PRO A 72 -54.96 43.69 -24.22
C PRO A 72 -55.70 43.50 -22.89
N SER A 73 -55.85 42.25 -22.45
CA SER A 73 -56.23 41.97 -21.08
C SER A 73 -55.21 42.69 -20.22
N SER A 74 -55.67 43.67 -19.45
CA SER A 74 -54.87 44.52 -18.58
C SER A 74 -53.93 43.70 -17.69
N GLY A 75 -52.68 43.60 -18.12
CA GLY A 75 -51.58 42.92 -17.46
C GLY A 75 -50.40 42.95 -18.42
N ALA A 76 -49.23 43.36 -17.94
CA ALA A 76 -48.02 43.65 -18.71
C ALA A 76 -47.40 42.43 -19.47
N ASP A 77 -48.12 41.32 -19.57
CA ASP A 77 -47.62 40.04 -20.04
C ASP A 77 -48.49 39.51 -21.19
N ARG A 78 -48.13 39.89 -22.43
CA ARG A 78 -48.20 38.92 -23.52
C ARG A 78 -47.12 37.89 -23.18
N ALA A 79 -47.43 36.97 -22.26
CA ALA A 79 -46.46 36.09 -21.62
C ALA A 79 -45.80 35.26 -22.70
N ILE A 80 -44.61 35.71 -23.12
CA ILE A 80 -43.73 34.92 -23.96
C ILE A 80 -43.57 33.59 -23.22
N ASN A 81 -43.99 32.50 -23.85
CA ASN A 81 -43.84 31.19 -23.24
C ASN A 81 -42.34 30.86 -23.26
N MET A 82 -41.65 31.18 -22.16
CA MET A 82 -40.21 31.03 -22.08
C MET A 82 -39.78 29.56 -22.22
N THR A 83 -40.64 28.60 -21.88
CA THR A 83 -40.39 27.17 -22.14
C THR A 83 -40.35 26.88 -23.64
N ALA A 84 -41.27 27.45 -24.41
CA ALA A 84 -41.26 27.34 -25.87
C ALA A 84 -40.07 28.07 -26.49
N GLU A 85 -39.74 29.27 -26.00
CA GLU A 85 -38.56 30.02 -26.46
C GLU A 85 -37.25 29.28 -26.17
N ASN A 86 -37.15 28.60 -25.03
CA ASN A 86 -36.00 27.75 -24.71
C ASN A 86 -35.84 26.61 -25.73
N GLY A 87 -36.96 26.01 -26.15
CA GLY A 87 -36.98 24.99 -27.20
C GLY A 87 -36.57 25.53 -28.57
N ILE A 88 -36.94 26.77 -28.91
CA ILE A 88 -36.51 27.44 -30.14
C ILE A 88 -35.01 27.76 -30.10
N ALA A 89 -34.52 28.23 -28.96
CA ALA A 89 -33.12 28.60 -28.76
C ALA A 89 -32.14 27.42 -28.88
N LEU A 90 -32.59 26.22 -28.52
CA LEU A 90 -31.87 24.96 -28.71
C LEU A 90 -32.38 24.16 -29.92
N GLY A 91 -33.15 24.81 -30.80
CA GLY A 91 -33.71 24.19 -32.01
C GLY A 91 -32.64 23.99 -33.08
N ASN A 92 -32.91 23.06 -34.01
CA ASN A 92 -31.98 22.73 -35.10
C ASN A 92 -31.62 23.97 -35.95
N ASP A 93 -32.57 24.85 -36.25
CA ASP A 93 -32.29 26.06 -37.03
C ASP A 93 -31.24 26.97 -36.37
N VAL A 94 -31.25 27.06 -35.03
CA VAL A 94 -30.26 27.85 -34.29
C VAL A 94 -28.92 27.11 -34.24
N ILE A 95 -28.94 25.82 -33.92
CA ILE A 95 -27.74 24.99 -33.83
C ILE A 95 -27.01 24.93 -35.18
N ASP A 96 -27.72 24.62 -36.27
CA ASP A 96 -27.16 24.46 -37.61
C ASP A 96 -26.58 25.79 -38.12
N SER A 97 -27.29 26.91 -37.91
CA SER A 97 -26.80 28.23 -38.31
C SER A 97 -25.62 28.71 -37.46
N THR A 98 -25.61 28.40 -36.16
CA THR A 98 -24.46 28.67 -35.30
C THR A 98 -23.25 27.81 -35.68
N ALA A 99 -23.46 26.52 -36.01
CA ALA A 99 -22.43 25.60 -36.48
C ALA A 99 -21.82 26.07 -37.80
N GLU A 100 -22.64 26.56 -38.74
CA GLU A 100 -22.17 27.14 -40.00
C GLU A 100 -21.27 28.37 -39.77
N ILE A 101 -21.68 29.28 -38.87
CA ILE A 101 -20.91 30.49 -38.56
C ILE A 101 -19.60 30.16 -37.85
N LEU A 102 -19.64 29.23 -36.89
CA LEU A 102 -18.47 28.78 -36.14
C LEU A 102 -17.58 27.80 -36.92
N ARG A 103 -18.04 27.33 -38.08
CA ARG A 103 -17.40 26.27 -38.90
C ARG A 103 -17.13 24.99 -38.09
N ARG A 104 -18.14 24.54 -37.36
CA ARG A 104 -18.11 23.35 -36.49
C ARG A 104 -19.20 22.36 -36.85
N ASP A 105 -19.09 21.15 -36.30
CA ASP A 105 -20.15 20.17 -36.43
C ASP A 105 -21.39 20.60 -35.60
N PRO A 106 -22.62 20.44 -36.12
CA PRO A 106 -23.85 20.73 -35.36
C PRO A 106 -23.97 19.94 -34.05
N GLU A 107 -23.45 18.71 -33.98
CA GLU A 107 -23.46 17.91 -32.74
C GLU A 107 -22.56 18.54 -31.68
N ASP A 108 -21.35 18.98 -32.04
CA ASP A 108 -20.43 19.67 -31.12
C ASP A 108 -21.05 20.95 -30.55
N VAL A 109 -21.76 21.72 -31.39
CA VAL A 109 -22.47 22.94 -30.97
C VAL A 109 -23.62 22.59 -30.02
N ARG A 110 -24.37 21.52 -30.30
CA ARG A 110 -25.48 21.07 -29.45
C ARG A 110 -24.99 20.66 -28.06
N ASP A 111 -23.86 19.96 -27.97
CA ASP A 111 -23.28 19.51 -26.70
C ASP A 111 -22.66 20.68 -25.90
N SER A 112 -22.15 21.69 -26.61
CA SER A 112 -21.48 22.85 -26.00
C SER A 112 -22.44 23.97 -25.60
N LEU A 113 -23.62 24.05 -26.22
CA LEU A 113 -24.59 25.11 -26.01
C LEU A 113 -25.71 24.69 -25.05
N THR A 114 -25.91 25.49 -24.00
CA THR A 114 -27.03 25.34 -23.08
C THR A 114 -27.71 26.68 -22.86
N THR A 115 -29.00 26.65 -22.49
CA THR A 115 -29.78 27.85 -22.23
C THR A 115 -30.44 27.78 -20.86
N GLU A 116 -30.45 28.90 -20.16
CA GLU A 116 -31.10 29.04 -18.85
C GLU A 116 -32.14 30.16 -18.90
N VAL A 117 -33.32 29.89 -18.35
CA VAL A 117 -34.44 30.83 -18.21
C VAL A 117 -34.54 31.24 -16.74
N PRO A 118 -34.08 32.45 -16.34
CA PRO A 118 -34.23 32.93 -14.97
C PRO A 118 -35.71 33.14 -14.60
N THR A 119 -36.03 33.01 -13.31
CA THR A 119 -37.39 33.26 -12.81
C THR A 119 -37.75 34.75 -12.88
N GLY A 120 -38.97 35.06 -13.33
CA GLY A 120 -39.54 36.41 -13.25
C GLY A 120 -39.11 37.39 -14.35
N GLY A 121 -38.52 36.94 -15.47
CA GLY A 121 -38.15 37.82 -16.57
C GLY A 121 -38.20 37.18 -17.96
N GLN A 122 -38.32 38.03 -18.99
CA GLN A 122 -38.24 37.64 -20.41
C GLN A 122 -36.77 37.59 -20.86
N VAL A 123 -35.95 36.84 -20.12
CA VAL A 123 -34.49 36.79 -20.31
C VAL A 123 -34.07 35.36 -20.61
N LEU A 124 -33.17 35.20 -21.58
CA LEU A 124 -32.56 33.93 -21.93
C LEU A 124 -31.04 34.06 -21.83
N ARG A 125 -30.40 33.16 -21.06
CA ARG A 125 -28.95 33.11 -20.92
C ARG A 125 -28.40 31.99 -21.80
N PHE A 126 -27.64 32.34 -22.82
CA PHE A 126 -26.92 31.41 -23.68
C PHE A 126 -25.57 31.12 -23.08
N GLN A 127 -25.32 29.88 -22.69
CA GLN A 127 -24.07 29.42 -22.11
C GLN A 127 -23.37 28.51 -23.12
N PHE A 128 -22.14 28.87 -23.50
CA PHE A 128 -21.33 28.07 -24.40
C PHE A 128 -20.05 27.64 -23.69
N SER A 129 -19.76 26.33 -23.73
CA SER A 129 -18.59 25.74 -23.08
C SER A 129 -17.57 25.25 -24.10
N ASP A 130 -16.29 25.58 -23.90
CA ASP A 130 -15.22 25.22 -24.84
C ASP A 130 -13.85 25.11 -24.18
N ASP A 131 -12.86 24.63 -24.94
CA ASP A 131 -11.47 24.45 -24.51
C ASP A 131 -10.68 25.76 -24.36
N THR A 132 -11.18 26.84 -24.96
CA THR A 132 -10.56 28.16 -24.99
C THR A 132 -11.56 29.25 -24.65
N GLU A 133 -11.10 30.25 -23.90
CA GLU A 133 -11.93 31.39 -23.50
C GLU A 133 -12.55 32.12 -24.72
N GLN A 134 -11.74 32.36 -25.76
CA GLN A 134 -12.21 33.09 -26.94
C GLN A 134 -13.28 32.33 -27.73
N SER A 135 -13.14 31.01 -27.84
CA SER A 135 -14.11 30.19 -28.54
C SER A 135 -15.43 30.10 -27.76
N ALA A 136 -15.36 29.98 -26.43
CA ALA A 136 -16.53 30.05 -25.57
C ALA A 136 -17.28 31.39 -25.72
N ILE A 137 -16.56 32.52 -25.69
CA ILE A 137 -17.14 33.87 -25.88
C ILE A 137 -17.80 34.00 -27.25
N THR A 138 -17.09 33.58 -28.30
CA THR A 138 -17.58 33.67 -29.68
C THR A 138 -18.82 32.79 -29.87
N GLY A 139 -18.81 31.57 -29.33
CA GLY A 139 -19.93 30.64 -29.41
C GLY A 139 -21.19 31.15 -28.72
N ALA A 140 -21.05 31.68 -27.50
CA ALA A 140 -22.20 32.23 -26.75
C ALA A 140 -22.82 33.45 -27.45
N ASN A 141 -22.00 34.37 -27.94
CA ASN A 141 -22.49 35.55 -28.67
C ASN A 141 -23.12 35.17 -30.01
N THR A 142 -22.48 34.27 -30.77
CA THR A 142 -23.02 33.77 -32.05
C THR A 142 -24.36 33.08 -31.86
N ALA A 143 -24.48 32.22 -30.86
CA ALA A 143 -25.75 31.54 -30.54
C ALA A 143 -26.88 32.53 -30.21
N ALA A 144 -26.59 33.55 -29.39
CA ALA A 144 -27.54 34.59 -29.05
C ALA A 144 -28.01 35.40 -30.27
N GLU A 145 -27.08 35.78 -31.16
CA GLU A 145 -27.39 36.51 -32.40
C GLU A 145 -28.20 35.66 -33.38
N THR A 146 -27.81 34.40 -33.56
CA THR A 146 -28.51 33.46 -34.44
C THR A 146 -29.93 33.18 -33.95
N TYR A 147 -30.12 32.98 -32.65
CA TYR A 147 -31.46 32.84 -32.08
C TYR A 147 -32.35 34.04 -32.39
N LEU A 148 -31.86 35.27 -32.20
CA LEU A 148 -32.63 36.48 -32.54
C LEU A 148 -32.97 36.53 -34.04
N ARG A 149 -32.05 36.13 -34.91
CA ARG A 149 -32.28 36.06 -36.36
C ARG A 149 -33.35 35.04 -36.74
N VAL A 150 -33.28 33.84 -36.17
CA VAL A 150 -34.28 32.76 -36.38
C VAL A 150 -35.64 33.23 -35.89
N ARG A 151 -35.71 33.82 -34.70
CA ARG A 151 -36.94 34.37 -34.11
C ARG A 151 -37.55 35.47 -34.98
N GLU A 152 -36.74 36.39 -35.50
CA GLU A 152 -37.19 37.42 -36.44
C GLU A 152 -37.77 36.80 -37.73
N GLY A 153 -37.13 35.75 -38.25
CA GLY A 153 -37.58 34.99 -39.41
C GLY A 153 -38.98 34.39 -39.21
N ILE A 154 -39.20 33.75 -38.07
CA ILE A 154 -40.51 33.17 -37.68
C ILE A 154 -41.58 34.26 -37.69
N TYR A 155 -41.32 35.43 -37.09
CA TYR A 155 -42.29 36.53 -37.07
C TYR A 155 -42.54 37.14 -38.45
N LYS A 156 -41.51 37.28 -39.28
CA LYS A 156 -41.66 37.73 -40.68
C LYS A 156 -42.54 36.78 -41.48
N GLN A 157 -42.35 35.46 -41.32
CA GLN A 157 -43.15 34.44 -41.99
C GLN A 157 -44.61 34.46 -41.51
N GLN A 158 -44.84 34.53 -40.20
CA GLN A 158 -46.19 34.63 -39.62
C GLN A 158 -46.92 35.89 -40.09
N ARG A 159 -46.23 37.05 -40.09
CA ARG A 159 -46.80 38.30 -40.61
C ARG A 159 -47.18 38.16 -42.07
N ALA A 160 -46.32 37.58 -42.91
CA ALA A 160 -46.60 37.38 -44.33
C ALA A 160 -47.82 36.46 -44.55
N ALA A 161 -47.92 35.35 -43.82
CA ALA A 161 -49.07 34.45 -43.88
C ALA A 161 -50.38 35.14 -43.44
N LEU A 162 -50.32 35.94 -42.37
CA LEU A 162 -51.47 36.70 -41.89
C LEU A 162 -51.90 37.77 -42.92
N MET A 163 -50.95 38.48 -43.54
CA MET A 163 -51.24 39.44 -44.61
C MET A 163 -51.91 38.76 -45.81
N LEU A 164 -51.44 37.58 -46.21
CA LEU A 164 -52.07 36.78 -47.26
C LEU A 164 -53.51 36.37 -46.89
N SER A 165 -53.75 36.00 -45.64
CA SER A 165 -55.11 35.66 -45.16
C SER A 165 -56.06 36.87 -45.20
N TYR A 166 -55.58 38.07 -44.82
CA TYR A 166 -56.34 39.31 -44.95
C TYR A 166 -56.62 39.65 -46.42
N ASP A 167 -55.62 39.51 -47.29
CA ASP A 167 -55.78 39.78 -48.73
C ASP A 167 -56.83 38.85 -49.36
N ASN A 168 -56.81 37.56 -49.00
CA ASN A 168 -57.81 36.60 -49.48
C ASN A 168 -59.21 36.90 -48.93
N THR A 169 -59.32 37.30 -47.67
CA THR A 169 -60.60 37.67 -47.05
C THR A 169 -61.16 38.93 -47.70
N ILE A 170 -60.35 39.99 -47.87
CA ILE A 170 -60.74 41.23 -48.54
C ILE A 170 -61.19 40.93 -49.98
N LYS A 171 -60.47 40.08 -50.73
CA LYS A 171 -60.87 39.66 -52.08
C LYS A 171 -62.24 38.97 -52.09
N SER A 172 -62.47 38.04 -51.16
CA SER A 172 -63.73 37.30 -51.04
C SER A 172 -64.91 38.23 -50.71
N VAL A 173 -64.76 39.09 -49.69
CA VAL A 173 -65.79 40.06 -49.30
C VAL A 173 -66.03 41.09 -50.42
N THR A 174 -64.98 41.50 -51.14
CA THR A 174 -65.12 42.37 -52.32
C THR A 174 -65.91 41.70 -53.44
N ALA A 175 -65.71 40.41 -53.67
CA ALA A 175 -66.48 39.64 -54.64
C ALA A 175 -67.95 39.52 -54.22
N GLN A 176 -68.22 39.21 -52.94
CA GLN A 176 -69.58 39.18 -52.39
C GLN A 176 -70.29 40.52 -52.55
N ARG A 177 -69.60 41.63 -52.25
CA ARG A 177 -70.10 42.99 -52.46
C ARG A 177 -70.45 43.25 -53.92
N ARG A 178 -69.58 42.87 -54.86
CA ARG A 178 -69.84 43.03 -56.31
C ARG A 178 -71.04 42.23 -56.78
N SER A 179 -71.20 40.99 -56.30
CA SER A 179 -72.37 40.17 -56.63
C SER A 179 -73.66 40.79 -56.07
N ALA A 180 -73.66 41.22 -54.80
CA ALA A 180 -74.77 41.95 -54.21
C ALA A 180 -75.09 43.24 -54.99
N GLN A 181 -74.07 43.94 -55.47
CA GLN A 181 -74.24 45.16 -56.28
C GLN A 181 -74.87 44.90 -57.65
N LYS A 182 -74.53 43.80 -58.32
CA LYS A 182 -75.12 43.43 -59.62
C LYS A 182 -76.61 43.09 -59.54
N GLU A 183 -77.08 42.66 -58.38
CA GLU A 183 -78.50 42.37 -58.15
C GLU A 183 -79.33 43.63 -57.86
N LEU A 184 -78.71 44.81 -57.74
CA LEU A 184 -79.45 46.07 -57.72
C LEU A 184 -79.97 46.38 -59.14
N PRO A 185 -81.23 46.80 -59.29
CA PRO A 185 -81.79 47.10 -60.61
C PRO A 185 -80.99 48.21 -61.32
N GLU A 186 -80.42 47.88 -62.49
CA GLU A 186 -79.78 48.85 -63.38
C GLU A 186 -80.88 49.71 -64.02
N GLY A 187 -81.10 50.89 -63.44
CA GLY A 187 -82.05 51.85 -63.97
C GLY A 187 -83.44 51.72 -63.36
N THR A 188 -83.61 52.31 -62.18
CA THR A 188 -84.81 53.11 -61.95
C THR A 188 -84.42 54.29 -61.10
N ALA A 189 -84.30 55.46 -61.73
CA ALA A 189 -84.41 56.73 -61.04
C ALA A 189 -85.83 56.81 -60.47
N SER A 190 -86.08 56.15 -59.34
CA SER A 190 -87.34 56.22 -58.63
C SER A 190 -87.15 57.14 -57.45
N THR A 191 -87.80 58.29 -57.54
CA THR A 191 -88.21 59.17 -56.43
C THR A 191 -88.32 58.38 -55.12
N ALA A 192 -87.75 58.91 -54.04
CA ALA A 192 -87.60 58.28 -52.73
C ALA A 192 -88.89 57.71 -52.10
N GLU A 193 -90.06 57.93 -52.70
CA GLU A 193 -91.38 57.52 -52.21
C GLU A 193 -91.76 56.06 -52.52
N ASN A 194 -91.08 55.34 -53.43
CA ASN A 194 -91.43 53.95 -53.80
C ASN A 194 -90.24 52.98 -53.84
N MET A 195 -89.24 53.15 -52.97
CA MET A 195 -88.16 52.16 -52.86
C MET A 195 -88.70 50.88 -52.21
N SER A 196 -88.61 49.74 -52.92
CA SER A 196 -89.07 48.48 -52.35
C SER A 196 -88.25 48.11 -51.10
N PRO A 197 -88.86 47.56 -50.02
CA PRO A 197 -88.12 47.13 -48.83
C PRO A 197 -86.95 46.18 -49.12
N ARG A 198 -87.04 45.42 -50.23
CA ARG A 198 -85.97 44.52 -50.70
C ARG A 198 -84.76 45.29 -51.25
N THR A 199 -84.99 46.42 -51.92
CA THR A 199 -83.91 47.27 -52.43
C THR A 199 -83.16 47.93 -51.28
N GLN A 200 -83.87 48.39 -50.25
CA GLN A 200 -83.26 48.99 -49.05
C GLN A 200 -82.38 47.99 -48.29
N ALA A 201 -82.89 46.79 -48.00
CA ALA A 201 -82.12 45.77 -47.30
C ALA A 201 -80.83 45.36 -48.04
N ARG A 202 -80.83 45.37 -49.38
CA ARG A 202 -79.64 45.13 -50.20
C ARG A 202 -78.63 46.27 -50.14
N LEU A 203 -79.09 47.52 -50.10
CA LEU A 203 -78.21 48.68 -49.92
C LEU A 203 -77.52 48.63 -48.55
N ASP A 204 -78.27 48.31 -47.51
CA ASP A 204 -77.74 48.14 -46.16
C ASP A 204 -76.70 47.01 -46.12
N GLN A 205 -76.92 45.90 -46.85
CA GLN A 205 -75.95 44.82 -46.99
C GLN A 205 -74.65 45.27 -47.71
N VAL A 206 -74.75 46.03 -48.79
CA VAL A 206 -73.57 46.57 -49.50
C VAL A 206 -72.78 47.51 -48.60
N ASN A 207 -73.46 48.35 -47.82
CA ASN A 207 -72.83 49.25 -46.85
C ASN A 207 -72.12 48.47 -45.74
N ALA A 208 -72.76 47.44 -45.17
CA ALA A 208 -72.13 46.57 -44.18
C ALA A 208 -70.87 45.86 -44.71
N LEU A 209 -70.90 45.40 -45.97
CA LEU A 209 -69.73 44.80 -46.63
C LEU A 209 -68.62 45.83 -46.89
N ASN A 210 -68.97 47.08 -47.20
CA ASN A 210 -68.00 48.17 -47.34
C ASN A 210 -67.30 48.47 -46.01
N ASP A 211 -68.07 48.56 -44.92
CA ASP A 211 -67.53 48.78 -43.59
C ASP A 211 -66.60 47.64 -43.17
N GLN A 212 -66.98 46.39 -43.47
CA GLN A 212 -66.15 45.22 -43.22
C GLN A 212 -64.82 45.27 -44.01
N ILE A 213 -64.85 45.67 -45.29
CA ILE A 213 -63.64 45.85 -46.10
C ILE A 213 -62.74 46.93 -45.49
N ALA A 214 -63.31 48.06 -45.07
CA ALA A 214 -62.56 49.14 -44.43
C ALA A 214 -61.92 48.68 -43.11
N GLN A 215 -62.64 47.91 -42.28
CA GLN A 215 -62.12 47.32 -41.05
C GLN A 215 -60.97 46.34 -41.32
N LEU A 216 -61.11 45.45 -42.29
CA LEU A 216 -60.06 44.49 -42.68
C LEU A 216 -58.83 45.19 -43.28
N ALA A 217 -59.03 46.23 -44.09
CA ALA A 217 -57.92 47.02 -44.64
C ALA A 217 -57.15 47.75 -43.53
N ASN A 218 -57.86 48.32 -42.55
CA ASN A 218 -57.25 48.93 -41.37
C ASN A 218 -56.49 47.91 -40.51
N ALA A 219 -57.05 46.71 -40.32
CA ALA A 219 -56.37 45.61 -39.62
C ALA A 219 -55.06 45.23 -40.29
N ARG A 220 -55.12 45.04 -41.62
CA ARG A 220 -53.96 44.71 -42.44
C ARG A 220 -52.89 45.80 -42.36
N ALA A 221 -53.27 47.08 -42.40
CA ALA A 221 -52.34 48.20 -42.27
C ALA A 221 -51.66 48.23 -40.89
N LYS A 222 -52.40 47.90 -39.81
CA LYS A 222 -51.83 47.75 -38.45
C LYS A 222 -50.82 46.60 -38.38
N VAL A 223 -51.14 45.44 -38.95
CA VAL A 223 -50.21 44.29 -38.99
C VAL A 223 -48.97 44.60 -39.84
N ALA A 224 -49.13 45.31 -40.96
CA ALA A 224 -48.03 45.69 -41.84
C ALA A 224 -47.02 46.65 -41.18
N SER A 225 -47.48 47.49 -40.25
CA SER A 225 -46.66 48.48 -39.53
C SER A 225 -46.13 48.00 -38.17
N ALA A 226 -46.45 46.77 -37.75
CA ALA A 226 -45.97 46.23 -36.48
C ALA A 226 -44.44 46.04 -36.47
N ASP A 227 -43.78 46.48 -35.39
CA ASP A 227 -42.36 46.23 -35.11
C ASP A 227 -42.14 44.73 -34.86
N LEU A 228 -41.28 44.10 -35.67
CA LEU A 228 -40.95 42.67 -35.58
C LEU A 228 -39.64 42.41 -34.80
N SER A 229 -39.13 43.39 -34.05
CA SER A 229 -37.91 43.25 -33.27
C SER A 229 -38.00 42.04 -32.30
N PRO A 230 -37.12 41.03 -32.46
CA PRO A 230 -37.14 39.80 -31.67
C PRO A 230 -36.59 39.99 -30.25
N GLY A 231 -36.17 41.20 -29.87
CA GLY A 231 -35.43 41.46 -28.63
C GLY A 231 -34.01 41.94 -28.92
N SER A 232 -33.18 41.94 -27.88
CA SER A 232 -31.81 42.45 -27.96
C SER A 232 -30.88 41.73 -26.98
N ILE A 233 -29.59 41.68 -27.30
CA ILE A 233 -28.56 41.21 -26.38
C ILE A 233 -28.35 42.29 -25.31
N ALA A 234 -28.72 41.98 -24.06
CA ALA A 234 -28.56 42.89 -22.93
C ALA A 234 -27.15 42.85 -22.34
N ALA A 235 -26.49 41.69 -22.40
CA ALA A 235 -25.08 41.56 -22.03
C ALA A 235 -24.41 40.53 -22.95
N ALA A 236 -23.45 40.99 -23.75
CA ALA A 236 -22.60 40.09 -24.54
C ALA A 236 -21.60 39.38 -23.63
N ALA A 237 -21.26 38.14 -23.96
CA ALA A 237 -20.18 37.40 -23.34
C ALA A 237 -18.84 38.13 -23.55
N ARG A 238 -18.05 38.27 -22.49
CA ARG A 238 -16.73 38.92 -22.49
C ARG A 238 -15.84 38.34 -21.39
N ALA A 239 -14.53 38.45 -21.57
CA ALA A 239 -13.54 38.04 -20.58
C ALA A 239 -13.63 38.89 -19.29
N PRO A 240 -13.21 38.34 -18.13
CA PRO A 240 -12.80 36.95 -17.90
C PRO A 240 -14.00 36.00 -17.77
N VAL A 241 -13.91 34.79 -18.34
CA VAL A 241 -14.92 33.73 -18.17
C VAL A 241 -14.46 32.67 -17.16
N PRO A 242 -15.37 32.10 -16.35
CA PRO A 242 -15.01 31.04 -15.39
C PRO A 242 -14.41 29.81 -16.09
N SER A 243 -13.37 29.25 -15.48
CA SER A 243 -12.69 28.03 -15.92
C SER A 243 -12.80 26.90 -14.89
N SER A 244 -12.88 25.65 -15.37
CA SER A 244 -12.75 24.47 -14.51
C SER A 244 -11.47 24.46 -13.67
N HIS A 245 -10.42 25.16 -14.14
CA HIS A 245 -9.13 25.26 -13.49
C HIS A 245 -9.03 26.41 -12.47
N ASP A 246 -10.03 27.29 -12.34
CA ASP A 246 -10.02 28.34 -11.30
C ASP A 246 -10.02 27.71 -9.90
N ALA A 247 -10.60 26.53 -9.76
CA ALA A 247 -10.58 25.71 -8.54
C ALA A 247 -9.34 24.81 -8.43
N ALA A 248 -8.32 24.96 -9.28
CA ALA A 248 -7.11 24.11 -9.27
C ALA A 248 -6.43 24.08 -7.90
N MET A 249 -6.35 25.23 -7.22
CA MET A 249 -5.78 25.30 -5.88
C MET A 249 -6.58 24.47 -4.86
N LEU A 250 -7.91 24.44 -4.99
CA LEU A 250 -8.78 23.62 -4.15
C LEU A 250 -8.56 22.13 -4.42
N TYR A 251 -8.43 21.72 -5.70
CA TYR A 251 -8.12 20.33 -6.05
C TYR A 251 -6.77 19.88 -5.50
N VAL A 252 -5.73 20.71 -5.59
CA VAL A 252 -4.41 20.41 -5.01
C VAL A 252 -4.48 20.31 -3.50
N ALA A 253 -5.17 21.24 -2.82
CA ALA A 253 -5.36 21.19 -1.38
C ALA A 253 -6.12 19.91 -0.95
N ALA A 254 -7.17 19.55 -1.68
CA ALA A 254 -7.93 18.31 -1.47
C ALA A 254 -7.06 17.07 -1.71
N ALA A 255 -6.19 17.08 -2.73
CA ALA A 255 -5.27 15.99 -3.04
C ALA A 255 -4.24 15.79 -1.92
N VAL A 256 -3.70 16.86 -1.35
CA VAL A 256 -2.76 16.78 -0.22
C VAL A 256 -3.46 16.19 1.00
N LEU A 257 -4.61 16.73 1.40
CA LEU A 257 -5.35 16.28 2.57
C LEU A 257 -5.86 14.84 2.39
N GLY A 258 -6.47 14.54 1.25
CA GLY A 258 -6.96 13.22 0.90
C GLY A 258 -5.84 12.19 0.78
N GLY A 259 -4.71 12.58 0.19
CA GLY A 259 -3.52 11.74 0.07
C GLY A 259 -2.89 11.40 1.42
N LEU A 260 -2.85 12.35 2.37
CA LEU A 260 -2.40 12.10 3.73
C LEU A 260 -3.33 11.14 4.48
N LEU A 261 -4.64 11.35 4.39
CA LEU A 261 -5.64 10.47 5.00
C LEU A 261 -5.54 9.05 4.44
N LEU A 262 -5.48 8.92 3.11
CA LEU A 262 -5.31 7.63 2.45
C LEU A 262 -3.98 6.96 2.85
N GLY A 263 -2.90 7.73 2.91
CA GLY A 263 -1.61 7.27 3.38
C GLY A 263 -1.67 6.74 4.81
N MET A 264 -2.42 7.38 5.71
CA MET A 264 -2.62 6.93 7.08
C MET A 264 -3.35 5.57 7.12
N VAL A 265 -4.42 5.41 6.33
CA VAL A 265 -5.16 4.13 6.22
C VAL A 265 -4.24 3.03 5.69
N VAL A 266 -3.49 3.31 4.62
CA VAL A 266 -2.53 2.36 4.05
C VAL A 266 -1.43 1.98 5.04
N ALA A 267 -0.94 2.94 5.84
CA ALA A 267 0.04 2.67 6.89
C ALA A 267 -0.52 1.74 7.98
N HIS A 268 -1.77 1.96 8.41
CA HIS A 268 -2.46 1.08 9.35
C HIS A 268 -2.71 -0.31 8.76
N ALA A 269 -3.18 -0.40 7.52
CA ALA A 269 -3.38 -1.68 6.84
C ALA A 269 -2.07 -2.46 6.72
N ARG A 270 -0.97 -1.79 6.35
CA ARG A 270 0.36 -2.41 6.29
C ARG A 270 0.85 -2.87 7.65
N GLU A 271 0.60 -2.13 8.73
CA GLU A 271 0.97 -2.56 10.08
C GLU A 271 0.10 -3.73 10.55
N ALA A 272 -1.20 -3.71 10.27
CA ALA A 272 -2.12 -4.80 10.60
C ALA A 272 -1.78 -6.12 9.88
N LEU A 273 -1.22 -6.02 8.67
CA LEU A 273 -0.70 -7.15 7.89
C LEU A 273 0.69 -7.63 8.39
N ASP A 274 1.45 -6.80 9.11
CA ASP A 274 2.77 -7.13 9.62
C ASP A 274 2.71 -7.82 11.00
N ARG A 275 2.19 -9.06 11.02
CA ARG A 275 2.02 -9.88 12.25
C ARG A 275 3.31 -10.61 12.66
N ARG A 276 4.36 -9.88 12.99
CA ARG A 276 5.62 -10.43 13.51
C ARG A 276 5.65 -10.48 15.03
N ILE A 277 6.38 -11.45 15.57
CA ILE A 277 6.56 -11.64 17.01
C ILE A 277 7.57 -10.65 17.56
N ARG A 278 7.16 -9.81 18.52
CA ARG A 278 7.99 -8.73 19.07
C ARG A 278 8.26 -8.84 20.57
N SER A 279 7.54 -9.71 21.27
CA SER A 279 7.61 -9.88 22.72
C SER A 279 7.60 -11.36 23.11
N ILE A 280 8.14 -11.64 24.30
CA ILE A 280 8.14 -12.98 24.89
C ILE A 280 6.71 -13.42 25.16
N ASP A 281 5.88 -12.53 25.72
CA ASP A 281 4.48 -12.84 26.04
C ASP A 281 3.68 -13.26 24.80
N GLN A 282 3.83 -12.52 23.69
CA GLN A 282 3.17 -12.88 22.42
C GLN A 282 3.59 -14.25 21.90
N ALA A 283 4.87 -14.61 22.06
CA ALA A 283 5.34 -15.94 21.67
C ALA A 283 4.78 -17.01 22.62
N ALA A 284 4.79 -16.76 23.93
CA ALA A 284 4.26 -17.67 24.93
C ALA A 284 2.77 -17.95 24.72
N ASP A 285 1.99 -16.93 24.36
CA ASP A 285 0.55 -17.07 24.06
C ASP A 285 0.30 -18.01 22.87
N ILE A 286 1.16 -17.97 21.84
CA ILE A 286 1.02 -18.81 20.64
C ILE A 286 1.53 -20.23 20.89
N VAL A 287 2.69 -20.37 21.55
CA VAL A 287 3.31 -21.68 21.78
C VAL A 287 2.60 -22.45 22.92
N GLY A 288 2.05 -21.74 23.90
CA GLY A 288 1.38 -22.32 25.07
C GLY A 288 2.33 -22.86 26.14
N VAL A 289 3.62 -22.57 26.05
CA VAL A 289 4.67 -22.96 27.02
C VAL A 289 5.59 -21.77 27.33
N PRO A 290 6.23 -21.73 28.51
CA PRO A 290 7.06 -20.60 28.91
C PRO A 290 8.33 -20.47 28.06
N ALA A 291 8.90 -19.27 28.06
CA ALA A 291 10.21 -19.03 27.47
C ALA A 291 11.31 -19.65 28.32
N LEU A 292 12.23 -20.38 27.67
CA LEU A 292 13.45 -20.92 28.30
C LEU A 292 14.53 -19.84 28.45
N GLY A 293 14.44 -18.78 27.63
CA GLY A 293 15.35 -17.64 27.70
C GLY A 293 15.34 -16.80 26.42
N VAL A 294 16.17 -15.75 26.42
CA VAL A 294 16.40 -14.87 25.28
C VAL A 294 17.86 -15.01 24.87
N VAL A 295 18.13 -15.32 23.61
CA VAL A 295 19.49 -15.43 23.06
C VAL A 295 19.74 -14.29 22.09
N ARG A 296 20.73 -13.43 22.38
CA ARG A 296 21.12 -12.36 21.47
C ARG A 296 21.63 -12.93 20.15
N ALA A 297 21.32 -12.25 19.05
CA ALA A 297 21.86 -12.63 17.74
C ALA A 297 23.39 -12.54 17.75
N ALA A 298 24.05 -13.56 17.16
CA ALA A 298 25.50 -13.58 17.02
C ALA A 298 25.96 -12.51 16.00
N GLY A 299 26.20 -11.29 16.48
CA GLY A 299 26.88 -10.27 15.68
C GLY A 299 28.40 -10.51 15.60
N LYS A 300 29.06 -9.90 14.61
CA LYS A 300 30.53 -9.97 14.36
C LYS A 300 31.42 -9.63 15.57
N ARG A 301 30.86 -9.03 16.63
CA ARG A 301 31.53 -8.68 17.91
C ARG A 301 30.83 -9.24 19.16
N SER A 302 29.73 -9.98 19.03
CA SER A 302 28.81 -10.35 20.14
C SER A 302 28.72 -11.86 20.40
N GLY A 303 29.63 -12.66 19.84
CA GLY A 303 29.64 -14.11 20.03
C GLY A 303 29.83 -14.56 21.49
N ASP A 304 30.21 -13.66 22.40
CA ASP A 304 30.31 -13.95 23.84
C ASP A 304 28.97 -13.77 24.58
N GLY A 305 28.16 -12.80 24.13
CA GLY A 305 26.83 -12.57 24.68
C GLY A 305 25.87 -13.72 24.40
N ALA A 306 25.88 -14.26 23.18
CA ALA A 306 25.05 -15.41 22.82
C ALA A 306 25.43 -16.68 23.60
N ALA A 307 26.72 -16.89 23.86
CA ALA A 307 27.21 -18.01 24.67
C ALA A 307 26.80 -17.87 26.14
N ALA A 308 26.88 -16.67 26.71
CA ALA A 308 26.41 -16.39 28.06
C ALA A 308 24.89 -16.60 28.20
N ASP A 309 24.10 -16.12 27.24
CA ASP A 309 22.65 -16.30 27.22
C ASP A 309 22.28 -17.79 27.09
N ALA A 310 23.02 -18.55 26.27
CA ALA A 310 22.83 -19.98 26.10
C ALA A 310 23.13 -20.80 27.37
N ARG A 311 24.00 -20.32 28.27
CA ARG A 311 24.20 -20.95 29.59
C ARG A 311 22.95 -20.83 30.48
N TYR A 312 22.21 -19.73 30.38
CA TYR A 312 20.93 -19.63 31.10
C TYR A 312 19.88 -20.58 30.52
N VAL A 313 19.81 -20.68 29.20
CA VAL A 313 18.93 -21.65 28.51
C VAL A 313 19.33 -23.08 28.87
N SER A 314 20.63 -23.41 28.93
CA SER A 314 21.10 -24.75 29.28
C SER A 314 20.72 -25.14 30.70
N LEU A 315 20.77 -24.22 31.67
CA LEU A 315 20.29 -24.46 33.04
C LEU A 315 18.79 -24.76 33.10
N ALA A 316 17.98 -24.05 32.29
CA ALA A 316 16.54 -24.29 32.21
C ALA A 316 16.24 -25.68 31.62
N VAL A 317 17.00 -26.08 30.59
CA VAL A 317 16.85 -27.37 29.91
C VAL A 317 17.45 -28.54 30.71
N LEU A 318 18.49 -28.32 31.51
CA LEU A 318 19.17 -29.36 32.29
C LEU A 318 18.21 -30.08 33.26
N LYS A 319 17.33 -29.32 33.94
CA LYS A 319 16.27 -29.90 34.79
C LYS A 319 15.32 -30.82 34.03
N TRP A 320 15.16 -30.62 32.73
CA TRP A 320 14.33 -31.46 31.88
C TRP A 320 15.10 -32.70 31.41
N ILE A 321 16.35 -32.52 30.98
CA ILE A 321 17.26 -33.61 30.60
C ILE A 321 17.45 -34.61 31.75
N ASP A 322 17.69 -34.13 32.97
CA ASP A 322 17.92 -35.00 34.14
C ASP A 322 16.69 -35.87 34.47
N ARG A 323 15.49 -35.43 34.09
CA ARG A 323 14.24 -36.19 34.24
C ARG A 323 13.95 -37.11 33.06
N ASN A 324 14.56 -36.87 31.90
CA ASN A 324 14.31 -37.59 30.65
C ASN A 324 15.64 -37.87 29.93
N PRO A 325 16.56 -38.65 30.55
CA PRO A 325 17.91 -38.85 30.02
C PRO A 325 17.93 -39.53 28.63
N ASP A 326 16.91 -40.32 28.31
CA ASP A 326 16.83 -41.12 27.09
C ASP A 326 16.16 -40.38 25.91
N ARG A 327 15.68 -39.14 26.12
CA ARG A 327 14.96 -38.38 25.08
C ARG A 327 15.84 -37.28 24.49
N ALA A 328 15.94 -37.27 23.16
CA ALA A 328 16.67 -36.24 22.44
C ALA A 328 15.98 -34.87 22.52
N LEU A 329 16.77 -33.81 22.67
CA LEU A 329 16.31 -32.43 22.62
C LEU A 329 16.34 -31.95 21.16
N VAL A 330 15.17 -31.64 20.59
CA VAL A 330 15.06 -31.23 19.19
C VAL A 330 14.83 -29.73 19.12
N VAL A 331 15.78 -29.00 18.55
CA VAL A 331 15.71 -27.54 18.38
C VAL A 331 15.10 -27.24 17.02
N LEU A 332 13.90 -26.66 16.99
CA LEU A 332 13.15 -26.36 15.77
C LEU A 332 12.96 -24.87 15.55
N SER A 333 12.82 -24.46 14.30
CA SER A 333 12.45 -23.10 13.90
C SER A 333 11.48 -23.15 12.72
N GLY A 334 10.62 -22.14 12.60
CA GLY A 334 9.66 -22.05 11.50
C GLY A 334 10.36 -21.86 10.16
N ARG A 335 11.30 -20.93 10.15
CA ARG A 335 12.07 -20.54 8.96
C ARG A 335 13.56 -20.77 9.14
N GLU A 336 14.26 -20.74 8.00
CA GLU A 336 15.69 -20.50 7.96
C GLU A 336 16.01 -19.09 8.51
N ASP A 337 17.21 -18.89 9.06
CA ASP A 337 17.68 -17.62 9.64
C ASP A 337 17.00 -17.11 10.94
N GLU A 338 16.35 -17.99 11.70
CA GLU A 338 15.81 -17.66 13.03
C GLU A 338 16.85 -17.81 14.16
N GLY A 339 18.10 -18.14 13.83
CA GLY A 339 19.19 -18.32 14.79
C GLY A 339 19.21 -19.71 15.45
N ARG A 340 18.43 -20.66 14.93
CA ARG A 340 18.33 -22.05 15.41
C ARG A 340 19.68 -22.72 15.63
N THR A 341 20.52 -22.74 14.60
CA THR A 341 21.87 -23.35 14.64
C THR A 341 22.80 -22.65 15.62
N THR A 342 22.63 -21.34 15.83
CA THR A 342 23.36 -20.62 16.88
C THR A 342 22.90 -21.02 18.27
N VAL A 343 21.60 -21.21 18.48
CA VAL A 343 21.03 -21.65 19.75
C VAL A 343 21.46 -23.09 20.06
N SER A 344 21.29 -24.03 19.12
CA SER A 344 21.66 -25.44 19.30
C SER A 344 23.16 -25.62 19.52
N GLY A 345 24.00 -24.92 18.75
CA GLY A 345 25.45 -24.95 18.92
C GLY A 345 25.90 -24.41 20.28
N ASN A 346 25.43 -23.23 20.69
CA ASN A 346 25.81 -22.68 22.00
C ASN A 346 25.20 -23.45 23.17
N LEU A 347 24.03 -24.07 22.99
CA LEU A 347 23.42 -24.96 23.98
C LEU A 347 24.28 -26.22 24.17
N ALA A 348 24.74 -26.85 23.08
CA ALA A 348 25.65 -27.99 23.15
C ALA A 348 26.98 -27.64 23.84
N VAL A 349 27.54 -26.47 23.51
CA VAL A 349 28.73 -25.93 24.20
C VAL A 349 28.47 -25.77 25.70
N ALA A 350 27.37 -25.12 26.09
CA ALA A 350 27.06 -24.87 27.49
C ALA A 350 26.82 -26.17 28.29
N LEU A 351 26.22 -27.19 27.68
CA LEU A 351 26.06 -28.52 28.27
C LEU A 351 27.42 -29.23 28.44
N ALA A 352 28.31 -29.13 27.45
CA ALA A 352 29.66 -29.69 27.53
C ALA A 352 30.54 -28.96 28.56
N GLU A 353 30.43 -27.64 28.67
CA GLU A 353 31.09 -26.85 29.73
C GLU A 353 30.62 -27.28 31.14
N ALA A 354 29.36 -27.70 31.27
CA ALA A 354 28.81 -28.29 32.49
C ALA A 354 29.28 -29.76 32.73
N GLY A 355 30.15 -30.30 31.87
CA GLY A 355 30.74 -31.63 32.00
C GLY A 355 29.92 -32.76 31.39
N ARG A 356 28.85 -32.47 30.63
CA ARG A 356 28.08 -33.50 29.92
C ARG A 356 28.78 -33.93 28.63
N ASP A 357 28.58 -35.19 28.26
CA ASP A 357 28.87 -35.67 26.91
C ASP A 357 27.63 -35.42 26.06
N VAL A 358 27.79 -34.65 24.99
CA VAL A 358 26.70 -34.17 24.13
C VAL A 358 26.91 -34.68 22.71
N THR A 359 25.87 -35.28 22.15
CA THR A 359 25.83 -35.65 20.73
C THR A 359 24.97 -34.63 20.00
N LEU A 360 25.60 -33.75 19.22
CA LEU A 360 24.93 -32.72 18.43
C LEU A 360 24.70 -33.24 17.01
N VAL A 361 23.44 -33.45 16.67
CA VAL A 361 23.02 -33.98 15.38
C VAL A 361 22.51 -32.83 14.51
N ALA A 362 23.03 -32.66 13.30
CA ALA A 362 22.61 -31.57 12.42
C ALA A 362 22.68 -31.96 10.94
N PRO A 363 21.86 -31.36 10.05
CA PRO A 363 22.00 -31.52 8.62
C PRO A 363 23.33 -30.93 8.13
N PRO A 364 23.90 -31.41 7.00
CA PRO A 364 25.23 -30.99 6.53
C PRO A 364 25.40 -29.47 6.41
N GLU A 365 24.38 -28.76 5.92
CA GLU A 365 24.34 -27.30 5.80
C GLU A 365 24.47 -26.55 7.15
N ALA A 366 23.90 -27.12 8.22
CA ALA A 366 24.00 -26.55 9.55
C ALA A 366 25.35 -26.89 10.21
N GLN A 367 25.97 -28.03 9.87
CA GLN A 367 27.27 -28.42 10.42
C GLN A 367 28.38 -27.44 10.08
N GLU A 368 28.38 -26.86 8.88
CA GLU A 368 29.34 -25.82 8.49
C GLU A 368 29.27 -24.59 9.41
N HIS A 369 28.06 -24.22 9.83
CA HIS A 369 27.82 -23.12 10.77
C HIS A 369 28.12 -23.50 12.23
N LEU A 370 28.02 -24.79 12.60
CA LEU A 370 28.30 -25.28 13.96
C LEU A 370 29.80 -25.39 14.24
N LYS A 371 30.61 -25.84 13.27
CA LYS A 371 32.08 -25.96 13.41
C LYS A 371 32.75 -24.71 14.03
N PRO A 372 32.55 -23.48 13.51
CA PRO A 372 33.20 -22.29 14.07
C PRO A 372 32.73 -21.97 15.50
N ILE A 373 31.48 -22.30 15.86
CA ILE A 373 30.95 -22.13 17.23
C ILE A 373 31.70 -23.09 18.18
N LEU A 374 31.79 -24.37 17.82
CA LEU A 374 32.44 -25.40 18.63
C LEU A 374 33.94 -25.15 18.81
N PHE A 375 34.68 -24.88 17.73
CA PHE A 375 36.11 -24.58 17.81
C PHE A 375 36.38 -23.24 18.50
N GLY A 376 35.49 -22.26 18.33
CA GLY A 376 35.55 -21.00 19.06
C GLY A 376 35.41 -21.23 20.57
N ALA A 377 34.48 -22.09 20.98
CA ALA A 377 34.29 -22.46 22.38
C ALA A 377 35.47 -23.26 22.94
N GLN A 378 36.00 -24.24 22.20
CA GLN A 378 37.18 -25.00 22.62
C GLN A 378 38.41 -24.10 22.86
N LYS A 379 38.61 -23.07 22.03
CA LYS A 379 39.68 -22.08 22.24
C LYS A 379 39.47 -21.26 23.50
N ARG A 380 38.22 -20.94 23.88
CA ARG A 380 37.89 -20.19 25.10
C ARG A 380 37.99 -21.07 26.35
N THR A 381 37.55 -22.33 26.23
CA THR A 381 37.44 -23.29 27.34
C THR A 381 38.20 -24.57 26.95
N PRO A 382 39.54 -24.57 27.10
CA PRO A 382 40.37 -25.68 26.66
C PRO A 382 40.05 -26.99 27.42
N PRO A 383 40.34 -28.16 26.81
CA PRO A 383 40.08 -29.46 27.42
C PRO A 383 40.80 -29.61 28.76
N ARG A 384 40.12 -30.11 29.78
CA ARG A 384 40.74 -30.56 31.03
C ARG A 384 40.95 -32.07 30.97
N PRO A 385 42.12 -32.60 31.39
CA PRO A 385 42.34 -34.03 31.44
C PRO A 385 41.31 -34.67 32.38
N ARG A 386 40.50 -35.59 31.84
CA ARG A 386 39.62 -36.43 32.66
C ARG A 386 40.52 -37.41 33.42
N THR A 387 40.54 -37.31 34.75
CA THR A 387 41.05 -38.42 35.57
C THR A 387 40.09 -39.59 35.41
N VAL A 388 40.41 -40.48 34.48
CA VAL A 388 39.77 -41.80 34.42
C VAL A 388 40.26 -42.55 35.65
N THR A 389 39.44 -42.66 36.69
CA THR A 389 39.72 -43.62 37.75
C THR A 389 39.56 -45.02 37.13
N PRO A 390 40.61 -45.83 37.02
CA PRO A 390 40.45 -47.20 36.53
C PRO A 390 39.55 -47.95 37.52
N PRO A 391 38.61 -48.80 37.06
CA PRO A 391 37.87 -49.64 37.98
C PRO A 391 38.86 -50.64 38.61
N GLY A 392 39.12 -50.51 39.91
CA GLY A 392 39.76 -51.57 40.71
C GLY A 392 41.07 -51.27 41.44
N ALA A 393 41.46 -50.03 41.72
CA ALA A 393 42.62 -49.78 42.58
C ALA A 393 42.27 -49.91 44.08
N LYS A 394 42.60 -51.06 44.69
CA LYS A 394 42.58 -51.24 46.15
C LYS A 394 43.60 -50.30 46.81
N LEU A 395 43.14 -49.51 47.78
CA LEU A 395 43.99 -48.70 48.65
C LEU A 395 44.78 -49.61 49.59
N ASN A 396 46.08 -49.75 49.34
CA ASN A 396 47.02 -50.45 50.23
C ASN A 396 47.67 -49.48 51.21
N GLY A 397 47.65 -49.85 52.50
CA GLY A 397 48.75 -49.52 53.41
C GLY A 397 48.43 -48.58 54.58
N SER A 398 47.61 -49.03 55.52
CA SER A 398 47.71 -48.61 56.92
C SER A 398 48.90 -49.33 57.60
N GLY A 399 49.87 -48.58 58.11
CA GLY A 399 50.97 -49.10 58.96
C GLY A 399 51.80 -47.94 59.55
N PRO A 400 52.32 -48.07 60.79
CA PRO A 400 52.26 -46.99 61.78
C PRO A 400 53.49 -46.08 61.85
N ALA A 401 53.28 -44.91 62.46
CA ALA A 401 54.27 -43.89 62.76
C ALA A 401 55.27 -44.33 63.84
N THR A 402 56.56 -44.10 63.59
CA THR A 402 57.64 -44.14 64.59
C THR A 402 58.34 -42.79 64.59
N GLY A 403 58.54 -42.24 65.79
CA GLY A 403 58.98 -40.87 66.08
C GLY A 403 60.47 -40.55 65.80
N PRO A 404 60.92 -39.34 66.23
CA PRO A 404 62.05 -38.63 65.63
C PRO A 404 63.36 -38.68 66.45
N GLY A 405 64.48 -38.53 65.74
CA GLY A 405 65.84 -38.27 66.27
C GLY A 405 66.84 -38.42 65.12
N ARG A 406 67.92 -37.64 64.96
CA ARG A 406 68.65 -36.73 65.84
C ARG A 406 69.55 -35.88 64.92
N GLN A 407 69.73 -34.60 65.29
CA GLN A 407 70.61 -33.61 64.65
C GLN A 407 72.10 -33.99 64.75
N THR A 408 72.94 -33.36 63.89
CA THR A 408 74.13 -32.51 64.18
C THR A 408 75.14 -32.58 63.00
N VAL A 409 75.93 -31.60 62.53
CA VAL A 409 76.28 -30.16 62.75
C VAL A 409 77.18 -29.79 61.52
N ALA A 410 76.85 -28.82 60.64
CA ALA A 410 77.34 -27.41 60.49
C ALA A 410 78.84 -27.19 60.08
N PRO A 411 79.31 -25.98 59.68
CA PRO A 411 78.78 -24.98 58.73
C PRO A 411 79.87 -24.39 57.76
N GLY A 412 79.47 -23.60 56.76
CA GLY A 412 80.42 -22.83 55.93
C GLY A 412 79.83 -21.79 54.96
N VAL A 413 79.82 -20.54 55.42
CA VAL A 413 80.01 -19.26 54.68
C VAL A 413 78.86 -18.63 53.88
N THR A 414 78.78 -17.32 54.12
CA THR A 414 77.80 -16.28 53.85
C THR A 414 77.89 -15.65 52.45
N ARG A 415 76.73 -15.16 51.97
CA ARG A 415 76.46 -13.79 51.48
C ARG A 415 76.06 -13.61 50.01
N THR A 416 74.97 -12.86 49.91
CA THR A 416 74.20 -12.25 48.81
C THR A 416 75.02 -11.29 47.92
N GLN A 417 74.73 -11.29 46.61
CA GLN A 417 74.65 -10.14 45.66
C GLN A 417 74.25 -10.71 44.26
N THR A 418 73.08 -10.40 43.69
CA THR A 418 72.76 -9.30 42.73
C THR A 418 73.74 -9.07 41.57
N SER A 419 73.29 -9.31 40.34
CA SER A 419 73.45 -8.50 39.10
C SER A 419 72.69 -9.22 37.97
N GLY A 420 71.65 -8.64 37.34
CA GLY A 420 71.76 -7.73 36.19
C GLY A 420 71.94 -8.56 34.90
N VAL A 421 71.08 -8.50 33.86
CA VAL A 421 71.08 -7.40 32.89
C VAL A 421 69.97 -7.61 31.82
N ARG A 422 69.17 -6.53 31.65
CA ARG A 422 68.56 -5.90 30.46
C ARG A 422 67.46 -6.56 29.60
N LEU A 423 66.33 -5.81 29.60
CA LEU A 423 65.38 -5.56 28.51
C LEU A 423 66.06 -5.15 27.19
N ALA A 424 65.45 -5.52 26.07
CA ALA A 424 65.51 -4.76 24.82
C ALA A 424 64.09 -4.57 24.27
N GLU A 425 63.75 -3.30 24.05
CA GLU A 425 62.51 -2.77 23.51
C GLU A 425 62.29 -3.10 22.04
N ALA A 426 61.01 -3.10 21.66
CA ALA A 426 60.52 -3.14 20.28
C ALA A 426 60.68 -1.79 19.56
N ARG A 427 60.83 -1.84 18.23
CA ARG A 427 60.21 -0.90 17.25
C ARG A 427 60.36 -1.43 15.81
N PRO A 428 59.60 -0.91 14.82
CA PRO A 428 58.70 -1.74 14.02
C PRO A 428 58.97 -1.65 12.50
N GLY A 429 58.37 -2.56 11.72
CA GLY A 429 58.13 -2.32 10.30
C GLY A 429 58.19 -3.55 9.43
N ALA A 430 57.02 -4.06 9.04
CA ALA A 430 56.72 -4.48 7.67
C ALA A 430 55.25 -4.91 7.60
N ARG A 431 54.43 -4.09 6.92
CA ARG A 431 53.18 -4.54 6.32
C ARG A 431 53.55 -5.32 5.07
N VAL A 432 52.97 -6.50 4.86
CA VAL A 432 52.65 -7.00 3.52
C VAL A 432 51.30 -7.72 3.57
N SER A 433 50.40 -7.20 2.75
CA SER A 433 49.18 -7.84 2.28
C SER A 433 49.56 -8.83 1.17
N SER A 434 49.07 -10.06 1.22
CA SER A 434 48.95 -10.87 0.01
C SER A 434 47.79 -11.85 0.15
N ASN A 435 46.85 -11.72 -0.78
CA ASN A 435 45.83 -12.71 -1.10
C ASN A 435 46.46 -13.70 -2.09
N ASP A 436 46.84 -14.89 -1.65
CA ASP A 436 46.83 -16.07 -2.52
C ASP A 436 46.83 -17.35 -1.66
N PRO A 437 45.90 -18.30 -1.86
CA PRO A 437 45.72 -19.46 -1.01
C PRO A 437 46.40 -20.71 -1.61
N GLU A 438 47.73 -20.70 -1.83
CA GLU A 438 48.49 -21.94 -2.12
C GLU A 438 50.02 -21.75 -2.07
N ALA A 439 50.57 -21.37 -0.91
CA ALA A 439 52.01 -21.32 -0.71
C ALA A 439 52.45 -22.11 0.54
N THR A 440 53.03 -23.28 0.30
CA THR A 440 53.72 -24.14 1.25
C THR A 440 54.86 -23.38 1.94
N LEU A 441 54.83 -23.36 3.26
CA LEU A 441 55.84 -22.71 4.10
C LEU A 441 57.00 -23.68 4.33
N ILE A 442 58.08 -23.53 3.57
CA ILE A 442 59.35 -24.25 3.79
C ILE A 442 60.18 -23.41 4.76
N ILE A 443 60.42 -23.93 5.97
CA ILE A 443 61.39 -23.36 6.91
C ILE A 443 62.73 -24.01 6.61
N ASP A 444 63.61 -23.24 5.98
CA ASP A 444 65.00 -23.63 5.70
C ASP A 444 65.87 -23.23 6.91
N THR A 445 66.41 -24.21 7.63
CA THR A 445 67.44 -23.97 8.66
C THR A 445 68.78 -24.44 8.13
N ASN A 446 69.56 -23.49 7.60
CA ASN A 446 70.93 -23.70 7.19
C ASN A 446 71.86 -23.67 8.42
N SER A 447 72.41 -24.82 8.82
CA SER A 447 73.58 -24.90 9.69
C SER A 447 74.51 -25.99 9.17
N GLY A 448 75.69 -25.57 8.70
CA GLY A 448 76.62 -26.41 7.95
C GLY A 448 77.59 -27.27 8.76
N ARG A 449 78.21 -28.17 7.98
CA ARG A 449 79.51 -28.84 8.10
C ARG A 449 79.73 -29.98 9.14
N ASN A 450 79.93 -31.16 8.53
CA ASN A 450 80.93 -32.20 8.78
C ASN A 450 80.68 -33.24 9.90
N GLY A 451 80.16 -34.40 9.49
CA GLY A 451 80.26 -35.69 10.19
C GLY A 451 79.46 -36.79 9.47
N ALA A 452 80.15 -37.83 8.97
CA ALA A 452 79.60 -38.95 8.20
C ALA A 452 78.74 -39.93 9.08
N PRO A 453 77.98 -40.88 8.48
CA PRO A 453 76.65 -41.26 8.93
C PRO A 453 76.62 -42.46 9.89
N ALA A 454 75.64 -42.47 10.80
CA ALA A 454 75.15 -43.68 11.45
C ALA A 454 73.66 -43.86 11.10
N SER A 455 73.38 -44.69 10.09
CA SER A 455 72.03 -45.09 9.72
C SER A 455 71.51 -46.15 10.69
N VAL A 456 70.59 -45.77 11.56
CA VAL A 456 69.74 -46.74 12.29
C VAL A 456 68.46 -46.90 11.48
N THR A 457 68.35 -48.01 10.78
CA THR A 457 67.14 -48.42 10.06
C THR A 457 66.15 -48.99 11.07
N ILE A 458 65.06 -48.26 11.36
CA ILE A 458 63.86 -48.83 11.98
C ILE A 458 62.91 -49.18 10.83
N PRO A 459 62.50 -50.45 10.65
CA PRO A 459 61.57 -50.81 9.60
C PRO A 459 60.19 -50.24 9.93
N LEU A 460 59.70 -49.32 9.09
CA LEU A 460 58.29 -48.95 9.01
C LEU A 460 57.51 -50.17 8.51
N PRO A 461 56.40 -50.58 9.15
CA PRO A 461 55.50 -51.55 8.53
C PRO A 461 54.92 -50.95 7.23
N PRO A 462 54.66 -51.77 6.19
CA PRO A 462 54.11 -51.28 4.94
C PRO A 462 52.74 -50.63 5.20
N ALA A 463 52.54 -49.46 4.58
CA ALA A 463 51.26 -48.76 4.58
C ALA A 463 50.16 -49.71 4.08
N GLN A 464 49.26 -50.10 4.97
CA GLN A 464 48.03 -50.79 4.57
C GLN A 464 47.19 -49.81 3.73
N PRO A 465 46.52 -50.27 2.67
CA PRO A 465 45.60 -49.44 1.91
C PRO A 465 44.49 -48.96 2.85
N ARG A 466 44.38 -47.63 3.05
CA ARG A 466 43.29 -47.01 3.79
C ARG A 466 41.98 -47.40 3.12
N THR A 467 41.20 -48.23 3.81
CA THR A 467 39.87 -48.64 3.39
C THR A 467 38.93 -47.44 3.49
N GLU A 468 38.00 -47.28 2.55
CA GLU A 468 37.01 -46.17 2.43
C GLU A 468 36.08 -45.98 3.65
N ALA A 469 36.32 -46.67 4.76
CA ALA A 469 35.59 -46.59 6.02
C ALA A 469 36.08 -45.50 6.99
N GLU A 470 37.24 -44.88 6.74
CA GLU A 470 37.84 -43.85 7.64
C GLU A 470 37.16 -42.47 7.56
N THR A 471 36.21 -42.24 6.63
CA THR A 471 35.57 -40.93 6.41
C THR A 471 34.28 -40.71 7.24
N ARG A 472 33.92 -41.61 8.16
CA ARG A 472 32.69 -41.52 8.98
C ARG A 472 32.93 -41.40 10.48
N ALA A 473 34.10 -40.94 10.92
CA ALA A 473 34.27 -40.61 12.34
C ALA A 473 33.55 -39.28 12.65
N PRO A 474 32.61 -39.24 13.62
CA PRO A 474 31.95 -38.00 14.01
C PRO A 474 32.98 -36.99 14.51
N LEU A 475 32.82 -35.71 14.17
CA LEU A 475 33.76 -34.67 14.62
C LEU A 475 33.62 -34.51 16.15
N VAL A 476 34.66 -34.88 16.89
CA VAL A 476 34.69 -34.81 18.35
C VAL A 476 35.45 -33.55 18.80
N VAL A 477 34.77 -32.70 19.56
CA VAL A 477 35.35 -31.47 20.14
C VAL A 477 35.28 -31.55 21.66
N LEU A 478 36.43 -31.48 22.32
CA LEU A 478 36.55 -31.42 23.77
C LEU A 478 36.41 -29.97 24.24
N ILE A 479 35.47 -29.70 25.18
CA ILE A 479 35.20 -28.36 25.70
C ILE A 479 35.14 -28.45 27.23
N GLY A 480 36.13 -27.85 27.90
CA GLY A 480 36.24 -27.93 29.36
C GLY A 480 36.32 -29.38 29.86
N GLY A 481 35.32 -29.81 30.64
CA GLY A 481 35.21 -31.17 31.17
C GLY A 481 34.31 -32.12 30.35
N GLY A 482 33.64 -31.61 29.32
CA GLY A 482 32.69 -32.34 28.47
C GLY A 482 33.20 -32.58 27.04
N VAL A 483 32.40 -33.34 26.28
CA VAL A 483 32.66 -33.68 24.88
C VAL A 483 31.44 -33.30 24.05
N VAL A 484 31.64 -32.67 22.90
CA VAL A 484 30.61 -32.52 21.86
C VAL A 484 30.99 -33.39 20.66
N ARG A 485 30.13 -34.33 20.29
CA ARG A 485 30.25 -35.14 19.07
C ARG A 485 29.27 -34.60 18.03
N LEU A 486 29.77 -34.09 16.91
CA LEU A 486 28.94 -33.60 15.82
C LEU A 486 28.67 -34.75 14.84
N CYS A 487 27.40 -35.15 14.73
CA CYS A 487 26.94 -36.24 13.89
C CYS A 487 25.97 -35.76 12.81
N THR A 488 25.84 -36.56 11.75
CA THR A 488 24.88 -36.29 10.68
C THR A 488 23.46 -36.75 11.06
N LEU A 489 22.44 -36.03 10.60
CA LEU A 489 21.04 -36.39 10.87
C LEU A 489 20.70 -37.76 10.27
N GLY A 490 20.43 -38.76 11.13
CA GLY A 490 20.16 -40.15 10.75
C GLY A 490 21.16 -41.17 11.29
N GLU A 491 22.26 -40.71 11.89
CA GLU A 491 23.23 -41.54 12.60
C GLU A 491 22.75 -41.82 14.04
N GLU A 492 22.86 -43.06 14.51
CA GLU A 492 22.39 -43.42 15.86
C GLU A 492 23.33 -42.82 16.94
N PRO A 493 22.78 -42.18 17.99
CA PRO A 493 23.58 -41.62 19.06
C PRO A 493 24.08 -42.73 20.01
N ASP A 494 25.40 -42.93 20.08
CA ASP A 494 26.02 -43.97 20.90
C ASP A 494 25.95 -43.72 22.42
N THR A 495 26.03 -42.46 22.87
CA THR A 495 26.05 -42.12 24.32
C THR A 495 25.90 -40.62 24.59
N GLY A 496 25.27 -40.28 25.72
CA GLY A 496 25.19 -38.91 26.25
C GLY A 496 23.91 -38.15 25.88
N VAL A 497 23.90 -36.85 26.15
CA VAL A 497 22.75 -35.97 25.88
C VAL A 497 22.66 -35.70 24.38
N VAL A 498 21.56 -36.08 23.75
CA VAL A 498 21.36 -35.87 22.31
C VAL A 498 20.67 -34.52 22.07
N VAL A 499 21.28 -33.66 21.27
CA VAL A 499 20.72 -32.38 20.81
C VAL A 499 20.62 -32.43 19.29
N ILE A 500 19.42 -32.28 18.74
CA ILE A 500 19.15 -32.33 17.30
C ILE A 500 18.86 -30.91 16.81
N ASP A 501 19.72 -30.39 15.94
CA ASP A 501 19.52 -29.16 15.20
C ASP A 501 18.66 -29.48 13.95
N ALA A 502 17.34 -29.43 14.11
CA ALA A 502 16.39 -29.89 13.08
C ALA A 502 16.21 -28.88 11.94
N PRO A 503 16.12 -29.30 10.66
CA PRO A 503 15.91 -28.39 9.54
C PRO A 503 14.63 -27.53 9.71
N PRO A 504 14.52 -26.37 9.03
CA PRO A 504 13.37 -25.48 9.16
C PRO A 504 12.05 -26.20 8.88
N SER A 505 11.11 -26.09 9.81
CA SER A 505 9.89 -26.89 9.76
C SER A 505 8.93 -26.51 8.63
N ASP A 506 9.03 -25.30 8.09
CA ASP A 506 8.21 -24.91 6.93
C ASP A 506 8.61 -25.64 5.65
N THR A 507 9.86 -26.08 5.54
CA THR A 507 10.40 -26.74 4.34
C THR A 507 10.67 -28.22 4.54
N ASP A 508 10.82 -28.70 5.78
CA ASP A 508 11.22 -30.07 6.08
C ASP A 508 10.51 -30.64 7.33
N GLU A 509 9.88 -31.80 7.18
CA GLU A 509 9.15 -32.48 8.25
C GLU A 509 10.05 -33.35 9.16
N ARG A 510 11.30 -33.63 8.75
CA ARG A 510 12.22 -34.48 9.53
C ARG A 510 12.42 -33.96 10.95
N GLY A 511 12.40 -32.64 11.13
CA GLY A 511 12.46 -32.00 12.44
C GLY A 511 11.25 -32.32 13.33
N VAL A 512 10.04 -32.18 12.77
CA VAL A 512 8.78 -32.48 13.48
C VAL A 512 8.72 -33.97 13.85
N ARG A 513 9.18 -34.85 12.95
CA ARG A 513 9.28 -36.29 13.21
C ARG A 513 10.29 -36.63 14.30
N ALA A 514 11.46 -36.01 14.30
CA ALA A 514 12.44 -36.17 15.37
C ALA A 514 11.89 -35.70 16.73
N ALA A 515 11.07 -34.64 16.72
CA ALA A 515 10.43 -34.13 17.93
C ALA A 515 9.33 -35.04 18.50
N GLN A 516 8.80 -35.99 17.72
CA GLN A 516 7.81 -36.96 18.18
C GLN A 516 8.41 -37.95 19.19
N SER A 517 9.61 -38.48 18.89
CA SER A 517 10.35 -39.37 19.80
C SER A 517 11.18 -38.61 20.84
N GLY A 518 11.63 -37.40 20.49
CA GLY A 518 12.33 -36.48 21.37
C GLY A 518 11.40 -35.47 22.06
N VAL A 519 11.95 -34.30 22.39
CA VAL A 519 11.20 -33.15 22.90
C VAL A 519 11.64 -31.86 22.23
N ALA A 520 10.66 -31.06 21.81
CA ALA A 520 10.85 -29.83 21.06
C ALA A 520 11.26 -28.64 21.94
N VAL A 521 12.24 -27.89 21.45
CA VAL A 521 12.57 -26.52 21.85
C VAL A 521 12.42 -25.63 20.63
N LEU A 522 11.52 -24.66 20.70
CA LEU A 522 11.23 -23.77 19.57
C LEU A 522 12.12 -22.54 19.60
N VAL A 523 12.65 -22.14 18.45
CA VAL A 523 13.43 -20.92 18.29
C VAL A 523 12.58 -19.90 17.55
N VAL A 524 12.36 -18.76 18.19
CA VAL A 524 11.49 -17.69 17.69
C VAL A 524 12.33 -16.44 17.53
N ALA A 525 12.46 -15.93 16.32
CA ALA A 525 13.24 -14.73 16.06
C ALA A 525 12.40 -13.46 16.17
N ARG A 526 12.80 -12.58 17.09
CA ARG A 526 12.19 -11.26 17.30
C ARG A 526 12.23 -10.45 16.01
N ASP A 527 11.10 -9.83 15.66
CA ASP A 527 10.92 -9.04 14.43
C ASP A 527 11.15 -9.81 13.11
N ARG A 528 11.30 -11.15 13.15
CA ARG A 528 11.47 -12.00 11.97
C ARG A 528 10.37 -13.06 11.87
N THR A 529 10.12 -13.83 12.92
CA THR A 529 9.10 -14.89 12.93
C THR A 529 7.69 -14.28 12.87
N ARG A 530 6.84 -14.79 11.98
CA ARG A 530 5.44 -14.38 11.87
C ARG A 530 4.53 -15.24 12.75
N ASN A 531 3.47 -14.65 13.28
CA ASN A 531 2.50 -15.37 14.14
C ASN A 531 1.91 -16.60 13.43
N ALA A 532 1.56 -16.47 12.15
CA ALA A 532 0.97 -17.56 11.37
C ALA A 532 1.96 -18.69 11.04
N GLU A 533 3.26 -18.40 10.98
CA GLU A 533 4.30 -19.42 10.79
C GLU A 533 4.51 -20.19 12.10
N LEU A 534 4.65 -19.47 13.22
CA LEU A 534 4.80 -20.09 14.53
C LEU A 534 3.57 -20.94 14.91
N SER A 535 2.35 -20.44 14.66
CA SER A 535 1.12 -21.20 14.95
C SER A 535 1.08 -22.51 14.15
N ARG A 536 1.41 -22.46 12.84
CA ARG A 536 1.47 -23.66 12.00
C ARG A 536 2.51 -24.67 12.46
N LEU A 537 3.65 -24.22 12.99
CA LEU A 537 4.66 -25.11 13.57
C LEU A 537 4.16 -25.76 14.87
N VAL A 538 3.56 -24.97 15.76
CA VAL A 538 2.98 -25.48 17.03
C VAL A 538 1.87 -26.49 16.76
N ASP A 539 0.97 -26.21 15.82
CA ASP A 539 -0.11 -27.11 15.42
C ASP A 539 0.43 -28.41 14.80
N ARG A 540 1.50 -28.33 14.00
CA ARG A 540 2.17 -29.52 13.44
C ARG A 540 2.82 -30.38 14.54
N LEU A 541 3.51 -29.77 15.50
CA LEU A 541 4.09 -30.49 16.65
C LEU A 541 3.00 -31.16 17.50
N ARG A 542 1.91 -30.43 17.78
CA ARG A 542 0.78 -30.95 18.56
C ARG A 542 0.10 -32.11 17.83
N SER A 543 -0.10 -31.99 16.52
CA SER A 543 -0.70 -33.06 15.69
C SER A 543 0.19 -34.30 15.59
N ALA A 544 1.52 -34.12 15.60
CA ALA A 544 2.48 -35.22 15.64
C ALA A 544 2.61 -35.87 17.04
N GLY A 545 2.00 -35.29 18.08
CA GLY A 545 2.16 -35.75 19.47
C GLY A 545 3.51 -35.37 20.10
N ALA A 546 4.26 -34.44 19.50
CA ALA A 546 5.53 -33.98 20.02
C ALA A 546 5.34 -33.12 21.27
N GLN A 547 6.12 -33.39 22.32
CA GLN A 547 6.12 -32.58 23.53
C GLN A 547 7.02 -31.35 23.35
N THR A 548 6.58 -30.17 23.77
CA THR A 548 7.39 -28.93 23.71
C THR A 548 7.79 -28.51 25.13
N VAL A 549 9.08 -28.34 25.42
CA VAL A 549 9.53 -27.84 26.76
C VAL A 549 9.28 -26.35 26.91
N GLY A 550 9.55 -25.60 25.84
CA GLY A 550 9.54 -24.15 25.85
C GLY A 550 10.10 -23.59 24.56
N PHE A 551 10.23 -22.26 24.51
CA PHE A 551 10.80 -21.57 23.35
C PHE A 551 11.93 -20.62 23.76
N VAL A 552 12.82 -20.33 22.81
CA VAL A 552 13.93 -19.39 22.95
C VAL A 552 13.68 -18.23 22.00
N LEU A 553 13.64 -17.00 22.53
CA LEU A 553 13.49 -15.80 21.71
C LEU A 553 14.87 -15.31 21.25
N THR A 554 15.12 -15.22 19.95
CA THR A 554 16.38 -14.74 19.38
C THR A 554 16.28 -13.28 18.91
N GLY A 555 17.40 -12.55 18.92
CA GLY A 555 17.47 -11.20 18.30
C GLY A 555 17.11 -10.01 19.20
N GLY A 556 16.95 -10.21 20.51
CA GLY A 556 16.87 -9.09 21.47
C GLY A 556 18.20 -8.32 21.56
N ARG A 557 18.16 -7.01 21.84
CA ARG A 557 19.26 -6.37 22.59
C ARG A 557 19.14 -6.85 24.02
N GLY A 558 20.26 -7.22 24.65
CA GLY A 558 20.28 -7.72 26.04
C GLY A 558 19.48 -6.78 26.93
N ALA A 559 18.61 -7.35 27.76
CA ALA A 559 17.82 -6.64 28.73
C ALA A 559 18.72 -5.90 29.73
#